data_AF-A0A8T3Q7S6-F1
#
_entry.id   AF-A0A8T3Q7S6-F1
#
_cell.length_a   1.000
_cell.length_b   1.000
_cell.length_c   1.000
_cell.angle_alpha   90.00
_cell.angle_beta   90.00
_cell.angle_gamma   90.00
#
_symmetry.space_group_name_H-M   'P 1'
#
loop_
_entity.id
_entity.type
_entity.pdbx_description
1 polymer ?
#
loop_
_entity_poly.entity_id
_entity_poly.type
_entity_poly.pdbx_seq_one_letter_code
_entity_poly.pdbx_strand_id
1 'polypeptide(L)'
;MKIWFIFFVVLGFSFSVHALDGALKKKYALLLLTDDYGILKEADLARYQKKMKYEKFSAKHDGLVYWQCFPRDKIEITLKDMGYTAEEFDKTDTISDILLTAYKEPGVKHIYVMRRAYPISAYHEVFLRWEKLMKGEKYVCLAGEFISHDEKINDGVKIEENYWTYDKIKTKKGSNSYFVEH
;
A
#
# COMPACT_ATOMS: atom_id res chain seq x y z
N MET A 1 -52.79 -29.18 5.80
CA MET A 1 -51.35 -29.11 5.46
C MET A 1 -50.73 -27.99 6.27
N LYS A 2 -49.81 -28.31 7.21
CA LYS A 2 -49.10 -27.32 8.03
C LYS A 2 -47.74 -27.06 7.38
N ILE A 3 -47.53 -25.84 6.87
CA ILE A 3 -46.25 -25.38 6.32
C ILE A 3 -45.47 -24.75 7.47
N TRP A 4 -44.36 -25.39 7.85
CA TRP A 4 -43.40 -24.87 8.83
C TRP A 4 -42.47 -23.87 8.13
N PHE A 5 -42.59 -22.59 8.46
CA PHE A 5 -41.60 -21.57 8.12
C PHE A 5 -40.44 -21.67 9.10
N ILE A 6 -39.31 -22.23 8.65
CA ILE A 6 -38.06 -22.21 9.41
C ILE A 6 -37.43 -20.83 9.22
N PHE A 7 -37.52 -19.99 10.24
CA PHE A 7 -36.78 -18.74 10.35
C PHE A 7 -35.30 -19.07 10.60
N PHE A 8 -34.46 -18.97 9.56
CA PHE A 8 -33.01 -18.97 9.71
C PHE A 8 -32.58 -17.62 10.32
N VAL A 9 -32.49 -17.57 11.65
CA VAL A 9 -31.83 -16.48 12.37
C VAL A 9 -30.34 -16.61 12.13
N VAL A 10 -29.85 -15.94 11.09
CA VAL A 10 -28.41 -15.73 10.88
C VAL A 10 -27.97 -14.74 11.96
N LEU A 11 -27.52 -15.27 13.10
CA LEU A 11 -26.72 -14.54 14.09
C LEU A 11 -25.44 -14.07 13.40
N GLY A 12 -25.53 -12.90 12.77
CA GLY A 12 -24.39 -12.18 12.26
C GLY A 12 -23.49 -11.81 13.42
N PHE A 13 -22.48 -12.65 13.70
CA PHE A 13 -21.31 -12.24 14.46
C PHE A 13 -20.63 -11.14 13.64
N SER A 14 -21.02 -9.89 13.91
CA SER A 14 -20.27 -8.73 13.52
C SER A 14 -18.93 -8.82 14.24
N PHE A 15 -17.93 -9.39 13.57
CA PHE A 15 -16.54 -9.20 13.95
C PHE A 15 -16.27 -7.71 13.81
N SER A 16 -16.48 -6.99 14.91
CA SER A 16 -16.10 -5.60 15.04
C SER A 16 -14.61 -5.54 14.74
N VAL A 17 -14.29 -5.00 13.57
CA VAL A 17 -12.92 -4.72 13.17
C VAL A 17 -12.48 -3.60 14.09
N HIS A 18 -11.72 -3.94 15.13
CA HIS A 18 -11.19 -2.94 16.04
C HIS A 18 -10.00 -2.29 15.33
N ALA A 19 -10.12 -1.00 15.05
CA ALA A 19 -8.97 -0.16 14.72
C ALA A 19 -7.92 -0.25 15.83
N LEU A 20 -6.67 0.15 15.56
CA LEU A 20 -5.66 0.25 16.60
C LEU A 20 -6.21 0.99 17.81
N ASP A 21 -5.93 0.47 19.01
CA ASP A 21 -6.32 1.14 20.24
C ASP A 21 -5.67 2.54 20.32
N GLY A 22 -6.29 3.45 21.08
CA GLY A 22 -5.82 4.83 21.19
C GLY A 22 -4.39 4.96 21.75
N ALA A 23 -3.96 4.03 22.60
CA ALA A 23 -2.60 4.02 23.15
C ALA A 23 -1.57 3.59 22.10
N LEU A 24 -1.88 2.59 21.26
CA LEU A 24 -1.07 2.19 20.12
C LEU A 24 -0.98 3.31 19.09
N LYS A 25 -2.10 3.95 18.72
CA LYS A 25 -2.07 5.12 17.82
C LYS A 25 -1.15 6.22 18.35
N LYS A 26 -1.18 6.50 19.65
CA LYS A 26 -0.28 7.49 20.29
C LYS A 26 1.19 7.04 20.28
N LYS A 27 1.46 5.78 20.61
CA LYS A 27 2.81 5.19 20.63
C LYS A 27 3.48 5.20 19.25
N TYR A 28 2.69 5.03 18.20
CA TYR A 28 3.14 4.91 16.81
C TYR A 28 2.72 6.08 15.91
N ALA A 29 2.37 7.23 16.51
CA ALA A 29 1.80 8.37 15.78
C ALA A 29 2.72 8.92 14.68
N LEU A 30 4.03 8.70 14.78
CA LEU A 30 5.01 9.16 13.80
C LEU A 30 5.15 8.19 12.61
N LEU A 31 4.72 6.94 12.78
CA LEU A 31 4.86 5.88 11.77
C LEU A 31 3.64 5.73 10.86
N LEU A 32 2.47 6.12 11.36
CA LEU A 32 1.20 5.95 10.71
C LEU A 32 0.63 7.32 10.33
N LEU A 33 0.57 7.61 9.03
CA LEU A 33 0.19 8.95 8.53
C LEU A 33 -1.32 9.08 8.23
N THR A 34 -2.08 7.99 8.33
CA THR A 34 -3.53 7.93 8.11
C THR A 34 -4.19 7.00 9.13
N ASP A 35 -5.50 6.85 9.14
CA ASP A 35 -6.13 5.78 9.91
C ASP A 35 -5.73 4.38 9.41
N ASP A 36 -5.65 3.39 10.31
CA ASP A 36 -5.26 2.01 9.99
C ASP A 36 -6.43 1.09 9.61
N TYR A 37 -7.67 1.51 9.89
CA TYR A 37 -8.91 0.76 9.61
C TYR A 37 -8.94 -0.68 10.16
N GLY A 38 -8.19 -0.97 11.23
CA GLY A 38 -8.03 -2.28 11.84
C GLY A 38 -7.23 -3.29 11.02
N ILE A 39 -6.39 -2.81 10.09
CA ILE A 39 -5.53 -3.67 9.25
C ILE A 39 -4.17 -3.90 9.91
N LEU A 40 -3.61 -2.86 10.52
CA LEU A 40 -2.29 -2.90 11.13
C LEU A 40 -2.35 -3.45 12.55
N LYS A 41 -1.33 -4.22 12.92
CA LYS A 41 -1.09 -4.70 14.28
C LYS A 41 0.15 -4.03 14.83
N GLU A 42 0.32 -4.06 16.15
CA GLU A 42 1.52 -3.51 16.81
C GLU A 42 2.83 -4.04 16.19
N ALA A 43 2.89 -5.33 15.84
CA ALA A 43 4.06 -5.93 15.21
C ALA A 43 4.43 -5.29 13.86
N ASP A 44 3.45 -4.80 13.08
CA ASP A 44 3.71 -4.11 11.81
C ASP A 44 4.35 -2.73 12.03
N LEU A 45 3.96 -2.06 13.12
CA LEU A 45 4.45 -0.73 13.49
C LEU A 45 5.82 -0.82 14.17
N ALA A 46 5.98 -1.77 15.08
CA ALA A 46 7.21 -2.01 15.83
C ALA A 46 8.41 -2.34 14.92
N ARG A 47 8.16 -2.95 13.75
CA ARG A 47 9.21 -3.26 12.75
C ARG A 47 9.99 -2.03 12.30
N TYR A 48 9.29 -0.91 12.08
CA TYR A 48 9.91 0.31 11.56
C TYR A 48 10.26 1.32 12.67
N GLN A 49 9.69 1.16 13.87
CA GLN A 49 9.93 2.07 15.00
C GLN A 49 11.40 2.14 15.41
N LYS A 50 12.13 1.01 15.39
CA LYS A 50 13.54 0.97 15.82
C LYS A 50 14.45 1.92 15.02
N LYS A 51 14.06 2.27 13.79
CA LYS A 51 14.83 3.17 12.92
C LYS A 51 14.42 4.64 13.08
N MET A 52 13.25 4.91 13.64
CA MET A 52 12.79 6.28 13.88
C MET A 52 13.45 6.85 15.13
N LYS A 53 14.36 7.80 14.92
CA LYS A 53 14.55 8.87 15.91
C LYS A 53 13.22 9.65 15.96
N TYR A 54 12.85 10.20 17.11
CA TYR A 54 11.51 10.76 17.44
C TYR A 54 11.05 11.97 16.61
N GLU A 55 11.36 12.01 15.32
CA GLU A 55 11.08 13.12 14.42
C GLU A 55 9.72 12.90 13.74
N LYS A 56 8.93 13.98 13.68
CA LYS A 56 7.68 13.98 12.92
C LYS A 56 7.98 13.79 11.45
N PHE A 57 7.07 13.14 10.73
CA PHE A 57 7.14 13.06 9.28
C PHE A 57 7.40 14.45 8.70
N SER A 58 8.43 14.53 7.88
CA SER A 58 8.71 15.67 7.03
C SER A 58 8.77 15.16 5.60
N ALA A 59 8.32 15.97 4.63
CA ALA A 59 8.44 15.64 3.21
C ALA A 59 9.90 15.79 2.74
N LYS A 60 10.84 15.17 3.46
CA LYS A 60 12.26 15.07 3.16
C LYS A 60 12.62 13.60 3.15
N HIS A 61 13.47 13.21 2.22
CA HIS A 61 14.01 11.86 2.19
C HIS A 61 14.89 11.62 3.43
N ASP A 62 14.45 10.73 4.32
CA ASP A 62 15.12 10.43 5.59
C ASP A 62 15.43 8.93 5.78
N GLY A 63 15.08 8.10 4.81
CA GLY A 63 15.28 6.65 4.89
C GLY A 63 14.29 5.92 5.79
N LEU A 64 13.27 6.62 6.31
CA LEU A 64 12.27 6.05 7.20
C LEU A 64 11.08 5.50 6.42
N VAL A 65 10.53 4.38 6.90
CA VAL A 65 9.36 3.73 6.30
C VAL A 65 8.12 4.09 7.11
N TYR A 66 7.11 4.58 6.41
CA TYR A 66 5.83 5.00 6.97
C TYR A 66 4.69 4.15 6.43
N TRP A 67 3.66 3.95 7.26
CA TRP A 67 2.41 3.32 6.89
C TRP A 67 1.36 4.37 6.52
N GLN A 68 0.65 4.10 5.43
CA GLN A 68 -0.53 4.82 4.98
C GLN A 68 -1.58 3.83 4.50
N CYS A 69 -2.85 4.07 4.81
CA CYS A 69 -3.94 3.21 4.42
C CYS A 69 -5.00 4.01 3.66
N PHE A 70 -5.43 3.46 2.53
CA PHE A 70 -6.32 4.10 1.58
C PHE A 70 -7.53 3.22 1.30
N PRO A 71 -8.67 3.80 0.92
CA PRO A 71 -9.76 3.06 0.31
C PRO A 71 -9.27 2.29 -0.92
N ARG A 72 -9.71 1.04 -1.09
CA ARG A 72 -9.26 0.19 -2.20
C ARG A 72 -9.58 0.79 -3.56
N ASP A 73 -10.74 1.39 -3.72
CA ASP A 73 -11.19 2.05 -4.96
C ASP A 73 -10.38 3.31 -5.30
N LYS A 74 -9.50 3.76 -4.39
CA LYS A 74 -8.54 4.84 -4.59
C LYS A 74 -7.12 4.34 -4.85
N ILE A 75 -6.94 3.06 -5.13
CA ILE A 75 -5.63 2.47 -5.44
C ILE A 75 -5.64 1.90 -6.85
N GLU A 76 -4.70 2.35 -7.66
CA GLU A 76 -4.38 1.80 -8.97
C GLU A 76 -3.04 1.06 -8.91
N ILE A 77 -2.94 -0.06 -9.61
CA ILE A 77 -1.67 -0.73 -9.89
C ILE A 77 -1.46 -0.69 -11.39
N THR A 78 -0.28 -0.23 -11.80
CA THR A 78 0.10 -0.19 -13.22
C THR A 78 1.38 -0.99 -13.40
N LEU A 79 1.37 -1.91 -14.36
CA LEU A 79 2.58 -2.57 -14.85
C LEU A 79 2.98 -1.88 -16.15
N LYS A 80 4.13 -1.20 -16.14
CA LYS A 80 4.63 -0.42 -17.26
C LYS A 80 5.87 -1.09 -17.84
N ASP A 81 5.81 -1.43 -19.13
CA ASP A 81 7.00 -1.76 -19.91
C ASP A 81 7.87 -0.49 -20.01
N MET A 82 9.13 -0.58 -19.59
CA MET A 82 10.06 0.55 -19.64
C MET A 82 10.66 0.75 -21.04
N GLY A 83 10.37 -0.14 -21.99
CA GLY A 83 10.88 -0.08 -23.36
C GLY A 83 12.31 -0.59 -23.51
N TYR A 84 12.87 -1.17 -22.45
CA TYR A 84 14.19 -1.79 -22.50
C TYR A 84 14.08 -3.23 -22.98
N THR A 85 14.91 -3.58 -23.97
CA THR A 85 14.96 -4.95 -24.48
C THR A 85 15.80 -5.85 -23.58
N ALA A 86 15.54 -7.14 -23.65
CA ALA A 86 16.27 -8.17 -22.91
C ALA A 86 17.80 -8.11 -23.17
N GLU A 87 18.17 -7.76 -24.41
CA GLU A 87 19.57 -7.64 -24.86
C GLU A 87 20.34 -6.50 -24.18
N GLU A 88 19.68 -5.39 -23.84
CA GLU A 88 20.32 -4.23 -23.20
C GLU A 88 20.79 -4.52 -21.77
N PHE A 89 20.29 -5.59 -21.16
CA PHE A 89 20.60 -5.96 -19.77
C PHE A 89 21.20 -7.37 -19.63
N ASP A 90 21.56 -8.03 -20.73
CA ASP A 90 21.97 -9.45 -20.75
C ASP A 90 20.95 -10.34 -20.01
N LYS A 91 19.66 -10.08 -20.26
CA LYS A 91 18.54 -10.82 -19.68
C LYS A 91 17.75 -11.53 -20.76
N THR A 92 16.83 -12.39 -20.33
CA THR A 92 15.94 -13.15 -21.21
C THR A 92 14.57 -12.49 -21.41
N ASP A 93 14.33 -11.33 -20.81
CA ASP A 93 13.00 -10.70 -20.72
C ASP A 93 13.11 -9.17 -20.64
N THR A 94 12.07 -8.45 -21.07
CA THR A 94 12.04 -6.97 -21.02
C THR A 94 11.99 -6.47 -19.58
N ILE A 95 12.64 -5.34 -19.32
CA ILE A 95 12.62 -4.71 -18.01
C ILE A 95 11.35 -3.87 -17.88
N SER A 96 10.65 -4.04 -16.77
CA SER A 96 9.42 -3.32 -16.47
C SER A 96 9.51 -2.62 -15.12
N ASP A 97 8.56 -1.72 -14.87
CA ASP A 97 8.29 -1.10 -13.59
C ASP A 97 6.85 -1.39 -13.16
N ILE A 98 6.62 -1.58 -11.86
CA ILE A 98 5.29 -1.72 -11.28
C ILE A 98 5.06 -0.58 -10.30
N LEU A 99 3.97 0.16 -10.51
CA LEU A 99 3.62 1.33 -9.75
C LEU A 99 2.32 1.10 -8.99
N LEU A 100 2.30 1.52 -7.74
CA LEU A 100 1.09 1.60 -6.91
C LEU A 100 0.74 3.08 -6.72
N THR A 101 -0.37 3.53 -7.31
CA THR A 101 -0.83 4.92 -7.15
C THR A 101 -2.02 4.96 -6.21
N ALA A 102 -1.88 5.64 -5.08
CA ALA A 102 -2.97 5.88 -4.13
C ALA A 102 -3.44 7.34 -4.19
N TYR A 103 -4.72 7.54 -4.46
CA TYR A 103 -5.35 8.86 -4.54
C TYR A 103 -5.95 9.23 -3.19
N LYS A 104 -5.37 10.24 -2.52
CA LYS A 104 -5.84 10.65 -1.20
C LYS A 104 -7.06 11.56 -1.32
N GLU A 105 -6.90 12.63 -2.09
CA GLU A 105 -7.88 13.70 -2.32
C GLU A 105 -7.75 14.18 -3.78
N PRO A 106 -8.72 14.94 -4.32
CA PRO A 106 -8.58 15.51 -5.66
C PRO A 106 -7.26 16.28 -5.79
N GLY A 107 -6.44 15.90 -6.77
CA GLY A 107 -5.13 16.49 -7.01
C GLY A 107 -3.99 15.91 -6.18
N VAL A 108 -4.22 15.10 -5.13
CA VAL A 108 -3.14 14.53 -4.30
C VAL A 108 -2.98 13.03 -4.54
N LYS A 109 -1.82 12.64 -5.07
CA LYS A 109 -1.47 11.22 -5.27
C LYS A 109 -0.19 10.82 -4.54
N HIS A 110 -0.17 9.58 -4.08
CA HIS A 110 0.99 8.89 -3.52
C HIS A 110 1.40 7.78 -4.47
N ILE A 111 2.58 7.89 -5.06
CA ILE A 111 3.10 6.95 -6.06
C ILE A 111 4.18 6.10 -5.39
N TYR A 112 3.92 4.80 -5.30
CA TYR A 112 4.85 3.83 -4.75
C TYR A 112 5.55 3.12 -5.91
N VAL A 113 6.86 3.32 -6.00
CA VAL A 113 7.75 2.69 -6.99
C VAL A 113 8.59 1.60 -6.35
N MET A 114 9.03 0.65 -7.14
CA MET A 114 9.91 -0.41 -6.66
C MET A 114 11.35 0.07 -6.54
N ARG A 115 12.14 -0.57 -5.66
CA ARG A 115 13.58 -0.24 -5.47
C ARG A 115 14.45 -0.57 -6.68
N ARG A 116 14.00 -1.52 -7.51
CA ARG A 116 14.75 -2.06 -8.63
C ARG A 116 13.79 -2.30 -9.78
N ALA A 117 14.28 -2.24 -11.01
CA ALA A 117 13.52 -2.73 -12.14
C ALA A 117 13.72 -4.25 -12.28
N TYR A 118 12.66 -4.98 -12.65
CA TYR A 118 12.69 -6.43 -12.80
C TYR A 118 12.12 -6.86 -14.17
N PRO A 119 12.44 -8.09 -14.62
CA PRO A 119 11.76 -8.72 -15.74
C PRO A 119 10.23 -8.59 -15.66
N ILE A 120 9.58 -8.34 -16.79
CA ILE A 120 8.12 -8.21 -16.85
C ILE A 120 7.39 -9.45 -16.34
N SER A 121 7.93 -10.64 -16.58
CA SER A 121 7.40 -11.89 -16.01
C SER A 121 7.34 -11.87 -14.48
N ALA A 122 8.41 -11.43 -13.81
CA ALA A 122 8.45 -11.31 -12.35
C ALA A 122 7.43 -10.29 -11.83
N TYR A 123 7.31 -9.14 -12.50
CA TYR A 123 6.32 -8.13 -12.10
C TYR A 123 4.88 -8.48 -12.46
N HIS A 124 4.66 -9.30 -13.47
CA HIS A 124 3.34 -9.84 -13.76
C HIS A 124 2.83 -10.72 -12.61
N GLU A 125 3.70 -11.57 -12.03
CA GLU A 125 3.34 -12.38 -10.86
C GLU A 125 3.02 -11.52 -9.63
N VAL A 126 3.82 -10.48 -9.38
CA VAL A 126 3.59 -9.52 -8.28
C VAL A 126 2.27 -8.77 -8.50
N PHE A 127 2.01 -8.29 -9.72
CA PHE A 127 0.78 -7.62 -10.11
C PHE A 127 -0.45 -8.48 -9.80
N LEU A 128 -0.49 -9.72 -10.31
CA LEU A 128 -1.60 -10.65 -10.09
C LEU A 128 -1.80 -10.97 -8.61
N ARG A 129 -0.69 -11.10 -7.86
CA ARG A 129 -0.73 -11.34 -6.42
C ARG A 129 -1.34 -10.16 -5.67
N TRP A 130 -0.98 -8.93 -6.01
CA TRP A 130 -1.53 -7.73 -5.39
C TRP A 130 -3.00 -7.52 -5.75
N GLU A 131 -3.38 -7.73 -7.01
CA GLU A 131 -4.79 -7.70 -7.41
C GLU A 131 -5.62 -8.69 -6.59
N LYS A 132 -5.14 -9.93 -6.46
CA LYS A 132 -5.80 -10.96 -5.64
C LYS A 132 -5.87 -10.58 -4.16
N LEU A 133 -4.77 -10.07 -3.59
CA LEU A 133 -4.69 -9.68 -2.17
C LEU A 133 -5.69 -8.56 -1.83
N MET A 134 -5.89 -7.65 -2.77
CA MET A 134 -6.75 -6.49 -2.61
C MET A 134 -8.21 -6.73 -3.04
N LYS A 135 -8.49 -7.82 -3.76
CA LYS A 135 -9.83 -8.12 -4.29
C LYS A 135 -10.84 -8.22 -3.16
N GLY A 136 -11.86 -7.36 -3.19
CA GLY A 136 -12.94 -7.31 -2.20
C GLY A 136 -12.54 -6.75 -0.83
N GLU A 137 -11.35 -6.16 -0.70
CA GLU A 137 -10.98 -5.39 0.49
C GLU A 137 -11.54 -3.97 0.42
N LYS A 138 -11.95 -3.40 1.56
CA LYS A 138 -12.39 -2.00 1.62
C LYS A 138 -11.23 -1.03 1.72
N TYR A 139 -10.18 -1.41 2.43
CA TYR A 139 -9.00 -0.60 2.67
C TYR A 139 -7.74 -1.43 2.48
N VAL A 140 -6.64 -0.78 2.11
CA VAL A 140 -5.33 -1.38 1.91
C VAL A 140 -4.31 -0.45 2.53
N CYS A 141 -3.37 -1.02 3.29
CA CYS A 141 -2.26 -0.28 3.86
C CYS A 141 -0.98 -0.53 3.06
N LEU A 142 -0.25 0.53 2.79
CA LEU A 142 1.02 0.56 2.08
C LEU A 142 2.08 1.11 3.04
N ALA A 143 3.20 0.39 3.11
CA ALA A 143 4.42 0.86 3.74
C ALA A 143 5.39 1.31 2.66
N GLY A 144 5.95 2.50 2.83
CA GLY A 144 6.96 3.01 1.91
C GLY A 144 7.88 4.04 2.54
N GLU A 145 9.04 4.19 1.92
CA GLU A 145 10.04 5.19 2.26
C GLU A 145 9.84 6.42 1.38
N PHE A 146 9.67 7.59 1.97
CA PHE A 146 9.42 8.82 1.22
C PHE A 146 10.65 9.20 0.37
N ILE A 147 10.43 9.54 -0.90
CA ILE A 147 11.49 9.91 -1.86
C ILE A 147 11.47 11.42 -2.08
N SER A 148 10.37 11.93 -2.62
CA SER A 148 10.25 13.32 -3.07
C SER A 148 8.79 13.75 -3.13
N HIS A 149 8.61 15.06 -3.23
CA HIS A 149 7.32 15.71 -3.45
C HIS A 149 7.45 16.64 -4.64
N ASP A 150 6.54 16.48 -5.61
CA ASP A 150 6.45 17.34 -6.78
C ASP A 150 5.08 18.04 -6.78
N GLU A 151 5.08 19.32 -7.11
CA GLU A 151 3.87 20.08 -7.41
C GLU A 151 3.84 20.41 -8.91
N LYS A 152 2.71 20.13 -9.55
CA LYS A 152 2.50 20.39 -10.99
C LYS A 152 1.17 21.11 -11.17
N ILE A 153 1.09 21.98 -12.16
CA ILE A 153 -0.19 22.56 -12.59
C ILE A 153 -0.56 21.86 -13.90
N ASN A 154 -1.72 21.21 -13.92
CA ASN A 154 -2.27 20.57 -15.11
C ASN A 154 -3.67 21.13 -15.37
N ASP A 155 -3.88 21.75 -16.52
CA ASP A 155 -5.15 22.40 -16.90
C ASP A 155 -5.74 23.32 -15.81
N GLY A 156 -4.87 24.08 -15.13
CA GLY A 156 -5.24 25.00 -14.04
C GLY A 156 -5.53 24.33 -12.70
N VAL A 157 -5.39 23.01 -12.60
CA VAL A 157 -5.53 22.24 -11.37
C VAL A 157 -4.16 21.94 -10.77
N LYS A 158 -3.99 22.23 -9.48
CA LYS A 158 -2.78 21.83 -8.72
C LYS A 158 -2.80 20.33 -8.48
N ILE A 159 -1.74 19.65 -8.91
CA ILE A 159 -1.48 18.24 -8.67
C ILE A 159 -0.26 18.12 -7.76
N GLU A 160 -0.41 17.39 -6.67
CA GLU A 160 0.64 17.05 -5.71
C GLU A 160 0.97 15.56 -5.84
N GLU A 161 2.23 15.27 -6.12
CA GLU A 161 2.73 13.91 -6.29
C GLU A 161 3.75 13.61 -5.20
N ASN A 162 3.42 12.68 -4.31
CA ASN A 162 4.31 12.21 -3.27
C ASN A 162 4.89 10.87 -3.72
N TYR A 163 6.19 10.80 -3.92
CA TYR A 163 6.87 9.58 -4.36
C TYR A 163 7.40 8.79 -3.18
N TRP A 164 7.20 7.48 -3.22
CA TRP A 164 7.56 6.54 -2.18
C TRP A 164 8.26 5.33 -2.78
N THR A 165 9.28 4.83 -2.12
CA THR A 165 9.83 3.50 -2.40
C THR A 165 8.98 2.47 -1.67
N TYR A 166 8.35 1.56 -2.39
CA TYR A 166 7.53 0.48 -1.85
C TYR A 166 8.33 -0.45 -0.92
N ASP A 167 7.72 -0.84 0.21
CA ASP A 167 8.25 -1.87 1.12
C ASP A 167 7.25 -3.02 1.36
N LYS A 168 5.98 -2.70 1.61
CA LYS A 168 4.96 -3.70 1.96
C LYS A 168 3.55 -3.24 1.64
N ILE A 169 2.73 -4.16 1.14
CA ILE A 169 1.26 -4.04 1.05
C ILE A 169 0.62 -4.94 2.12
N LYS A 170 -0.44 -4.45 2.76
CA LYS A 170 -1.20 -5.21 3.75
C LYS A 170 -2.70 -4.96 3.66
N THR A 171 -3.46 -6.03 3.79
CA THR A 171 -4.93 -6.05 3.88
C THR A 171 -5.34 -6.93 5.06
N LYS A 172 -6.65 -7.10 5.30
CA LYS A 172 -7.10 -8.04 6.34
C LYS A 172 -6.83 -9.50 5.97
N LYS A 173 -6.72 -9.79 4.67
CA LYS A 173 -6.45 -11.13 4.14
C LYS A 173 -4.98 -11.55 4.25
N GLY A 174 -4.06 -10.59 4.29
CA GLY A 174 -2.63 -10.90 4.36
C GLY A 174 -1.74 -9.72 4.02
N SER A 175 -0.47 -10.00 3.74
CA SER A 175 0.52 -9.01 3.35
C SER A 175 1.52 -9.59 2.35
N ASN A 176 2.09 -8.74 1.50
CA ASN A 176 3.24 -9.05 0.66
C ASN A 176 4.30 -7.96 0.86
N SER A 177 5.58 -8.33 0.92
CA SER A 177 6.68 -7.40 1.20
C SER A 177 7.79 -7.60 0.20
N TYR A 178 8.41 -6.49 -0.21
CA TYR A 178 9.52 -6.45 -1.15
C TYR A 178 10.70 -7.35 -0.72
N PHE A 179 11.00 -7.42 0.59
CA PHE A 179 12.22 -8.08 1.11
C PHE A 179 12.04 -9.54 1.57
N VAL A 180 10.86 -10.15 1.41
CA VAL A 180 10.62 -11.53 1.88
C VAL A 180 10.69 -12.55 0.72
N GLU A 181 10.84 -12.08 -0.52
CA GLU A 181 10.77 -12.91 -1.73
C GLU A 181 12.10 -12.97 -2.51
N HIS A 182 13.21 -12.59 -1.88
CA HIS A 182 14.57 -12.66 -2.44
C HIS A 182 15.52 -13.34 -1.46
#